data_AF-A0A2E6YCC7-F1
#
_entry.id   AF-A0A2E6YCC7-F1
#
_cell.length_a   1.000
_cell.length_b   1.000
_cell.length_c   1.000
_cell.angle_alpha   90.00
_cell.angle_beta   90.00
_cell.angle_gamma   90.00
#
_symmetry.space_group_name_H-M   'P 1'
#
loop_
_entity.id
_entity.type
_entity.pdbx_description
1 polymer ?
#
loop_
_entity_poly.entity_id
_entity_poly.type
_entity_poly.pdbx_seq_one_letter_code
_entity_poly.pdbx_strand_id
1 'polypeptide(L)' 'MNKIKGWIADFTGIAVALVALGIVAGVVFGDVPFVGAILGNFTDLVGTLGDAGAVGALVLALLAGLYD' A
#
# COMPACT_ATOMS: atom_id res chain seq x y z
N MET A 1 -13.19 25.11 -9.04
CA MET A 1 -13.49 23.74 -8.54
C MET A 1 -12.58 22.67 -9.13
N ASN A 2 -12.27 22.67 -10.44
CA ASN A 2 -11.36 21.67 -11.04
C ASN A 2 -9.89 21.77 -10.56
N LYS A 3 -9.37 22.98 -10.30
CA LYS A 3 -7.97 23.15 -9.85
C LYS A 3 -7.71 22.54 -8.46
N ILE A 4 -8.65 22.70 -7.53
CA ILE A 4 -8.54 22.14 -6.18
C ILE A 4 -8.57 20.60 -6.24
N LYS A 5 -9.44 20.03 -7.07
CA LYS A 5 -9.46 18.57 -7.31
C LYS A 5 -8.14 18.07 -7.91
N GLY A 6 -7.56 18.81 -8.85
CA GLY A 6 -6.25 18.50 -9.43
C GLY A 6 -5.15 18.46 -8.38
N TRP A 7 -5.05 19.50 -7.53
CA TRP A 7 -4.08 19.53 -6.45
C TRP A 7 -4.24 18.37 -5.47
N ILE A 8 -5.47 18.03 -5.09
CA ILE A 8 -5.72 16.87 -4.21
C ILE A 8 -5.22 15.59 -4.86
N ALA A 9 -5.45 15.39 -6.16
CA ALA A 9 -4.96 14.23 -6.88
C ALA A 9 -3.42 14.18 -6.89
N ASP A 10 -2.76 15.31 -7.15
CA ASP A 10 -1.29 15.40 -7.17
C ASP A 10 -0.68 15.09 -5.79
N PHE A 11 -1.23 15.70 -4.72
CA PHE A 11 -0.80 15.42 -3.35
C PHE A 11 -1.07 13.99 -2.92
N THR A 12 -2.21 13.43 -3.32
CA THR A 12 -2.52 12.01 -3.07
C THR A 12 -1.52 11.11 -3.78
N GLY A 13 -1.15 11.44 -5.02
CA GLY A 13 -0.13 10.71 -5.77
C GLY A 13 1.22 10.68 -5.03
N ILE A 14 1.64 11.83 -4.50
CA ILE A 14 2.86 11.92 -3.67
C ILE A 14 2.72 11.06 -2.41
N ALA A 15 1.60 11.16 -1.69
CA ALA A 15 1.38 10.39 -0.46
C ALA A 15 1.41 8.87 -0.73
N VAL A 16 0.76 8.41 -1.81
CA VAL A 16 0.77 7.00 -2.21
C VAL A 16 2.18 6.52 -2.56
N ALA A 17 2.96 7.33 -3.29
CA ALA A 17 4.35 6.99 -3.60
C ALA A 17 5.21 6.87 -2.33
N LEU A 18 4.98 7.74 -1.34
CA LEU A 18 5.67 7.68 -0.05
C LEU A 18 5.28 6.44 0.77
N VAL A 19 4.01 6.01 0.71
CA VAL A 19 3.58 4.75 1.34
C VAL A 19 4.30 3.56 0.73
N ALA A 20 4.35 3.48 -0.61
CA ALA A 20 5.06 2.41 -1.31
C ALA A 20 6.55 2.38 -0.95
N LEU A 21 7.20 3.55 -0.93
CA LEU A 21 8.60 3.68 -0.52
C LEU A 21 8.81 3.23 0.94
N GLY A 22 7.90 3.62 1.83
CA GLY A 22 7.92 3.19 3.24
C GLY A 22 7.85 1.68 3.36
N ILE A 23 6.87 1.03 2.71
CA ILE A 23 6.73 -0.43 2.77
C ILE A 23 8.02 -1.13 2.30
N VAL A 24 8.58 -0.72 1.17
CA VAL A 24 9.83 -1.31 0.64
C VAL A 24 11.01 -1.08 1.59
N ALA A 25 11.18 0.15 2.08
CA ALA A 25 12.27 0.48 2.99
C ALA A 25 12.16 -0.29 4.32
N GLY A 26 10.95 -0.44 4.87
CA GLY A 26 10.73 -1.21 6.10
C GLY A 26 11.03 -2.69 5.93
N VAL A 27 10.71 -3.27 4.76
CA VAL A 27 11.03 -4.67 4.45
C VAL A 27 12.54 -4.88 4.28
N VAL A 28 13.23 -3.96 3.59
CA VAL A 28 14.67 -4.11 3.27
C VAL A 28 15.57 -3.77 4.46
N PHE A 29 15.28 -2.66 5.13
CA PHE A 29 16.17 -2.10 6.15
C PHE A 29 15.66 -2.31 7.58
N GLY A 30 14.42 -2.77 7.76
CA GLY A 30 13.83 -3.00 9.08
C GLY A 30 13.39 -1.70 9.76
N ASP A 31 13.97 -1.42 10.94
CA ASP A 31 13.55 -0.33 11.82
C ASP A 31 14.06 1.04 11.34
N VAL A 32 13.39 1.58 10.32
CA VAL A 32 13.64 2.91 9.78
C VAL A 32 12.65 3.91 10.40
N PRO A 33 13.11 5.07 10.92
CA PRO A 33 12.23 6.10 11.47
C PRO A 33 11.13 6.50 10.48
N PHE A 34 9.92 6.79 10.97
CA PHE A 34 8.72 7.11 10.16
C PHE A 34 8.15 5.95 9.31
N VAL A 35 8.95 4.95 8.99
CA VAL A 35 8.57 3.84 8.10
C VAL A 35 7.93 2.66 8.84
N GLY A 36 8.39 2.36 10.08
CA GLY A 36 7.89 1.22 10.84
C GLY A 36 6.37 1.20 11.02
N ALA A 37 5.76 2.36 11.24
CA ALA A 37 4.30 2.50 11.35
C ALA A 37 3.57 2.27 10.01
N ILE A 38 4.20 2.63 8.88
CA ILE A 38 3.62 2.42 7.54
C ILE A 38 3.59 0.93 7.23
N LEU A 39 4.71 0.25 7.46
CA LEU A 39 4.80 -1.19 7.26
C LEU A 39 3.83 -1.94 8.17
N GLY A 40 3.78 -1.59 9.47
CA GLY A 40 2.85 -2.19 10.44
C GLY A 40 1.37 -2.04 10.03
N ASN A 41 0.95 -0.81 9.69
CA ASN A 41 -0.41 -0.56 9.23
C ASN A 41 -0.76 -1.35 7.95
N PHE A 42 0.20 -1.50 7.03
CA PHE A 42 0.02 -2.29 5.82
C PHE A 42 -0.11 -3.78 6.15
N THR A 43 0.76 -4.33 7.00
CA THR A 43 0.68 -5.74 7.38
C THR A 43 -0.59 -6.06 8.17
N ASP A 44 -1.05 -5.15 9.02
CA ASP A 44 -2.31 -5.30 9.77
C ASP A 44 -3.53 -5.28 8.85
N LEU A 45 -3.53 -4.39 7.84
CA LEU A 45 -4.56 -4.37 6.81
C LEU A 45 -4.57 -5.68 6.02
N VAL A 46 -3.39 -6.15 5.57
CA VAL A 46 -3.26 -7.43 4.86
C VAL A 46 -3.70 -8.60 5.74
N GLY A 47 -3.35 -8.60 7.04
CA GLY A 47 -3.78 -9.60 8.01
C GLY A 47 -5.30 -9.63 8.16
N THR A 48 -5.93 -8.47 8.34
CA THR A 48 -7.39 -8.33 8.44
C THR A 48 -8.10 -8.84 7.18
N LEU A 49 -7.55 -8.53 6.00
CA LEU A 49 -8.07 -9.04 4.73
C LEU A 49 -7.82 -10.56 4.59
N GLY A 50 -6.75 -11.08 5.16
CA GLY A 50 -6.40 -12.50 5.16
C GLY A 50 -7.36 -13.32 6.02
N ASP A 51 -7.61 -12.86 7.24
CA ASP A 51 -8.53 -13.46 8.19
C ASP A 51 -9.98 -13.42 7.69
N ALA A 52 -10.34 -12.39 6.93
CA ALA A 52 -11.64 -12.30 6.25
C ALA A 52 -11.76 -13.22 5.02
N GLY A 53 -10.71 -14.00 4.67
CA GLY A 53 -10.67 -14.85 3.48
C GLY A 53 -10.50 -14.09 2.16
N ALA A 54 -10.32 -12.76 2.21
CA ALA A 54 -10.24 -11.89 1.03
C ALA A 54 -8.84 -11.91 0.37
N VAL A 55 -7.76 -12.18 1.12
CA VAL A 55 -6.41 -12.30 0.54
C VAL A 55 -6.32 -13.43 -0.48
N GLY A 56 -7.03 -14.55 -0.28
CA GLY A 56 -7.07 -15.64 -1.26
C GLY A 56 -7.62 -15.19 -2.62
N ALA A 57 -8.66 -14.36 -2.62
CA ALA A 57 -9.24 -13.78 -3.84
C ALA A 57 -8.33 -12.70 -4.46
N LEU A 58 -7.68 -11.87 -3.65
CA LEU A 58 -6.70 -10.87 -4.12
C LEU A 58 -5.48 -11.51 -4.78
N VAL A 59 -4.95 -12.60 -4.20
CA VAL A 59 -3.85 -13.36 -4.79
C VAL A 59 -4.28 -14.01 -6.11
N LEU A 60 -5.50 -14.55 -6.18
CA LEU A 60 -6.05 -15.09 -7.43
C LEU A 60 -6.19 -14.01 -8.52
N ALA A 61 -6.64 -12.81 -8.14
CA ALA A 61 -6.75 -11.66 -9.05
C ALA A 61 -5.37 -11.15 -9.52
N LEU A 62 -4.36 -11.10 -8.64
CA LEU A 62 -2.99 -10.76 -9.00
C LEU A 62 -2.36 -11.80 -9.94
N LEU A 63 -2.57 -13.09 -9.67
CA LEU A 63 -2.08 -14.17 -10.54
C LEU A 63 -2.77 -14.12 -11.91
N ALA A 64 -4.08 -13.88 -11.96
CA ALA A 64 -4.81 -13.72 -13.22
C ALA A 64 -4.32 -12.50 -14.01
N GLY A 65 -4.04 -11.38 -13.33
CA GLY A 65 -3.49 -10.17 -13.96
C GLY A 65 -2.02 -10.26 -14.36
N LEU A 66 -1.24 -11.20 -13.82
CA LEU A 66 0.14 -11.48 -14.25
C LEU A 66 0.19 -12.41 -15.47
N TYR A 67 -0.88 -13.17 -15.71
CA TYR A 67 -1.01 -14.10 -16.84
C TYR A 67 -1.55 -13.42 -18.11
N ASP A 68 -1.73 -12.09 -18.07
CA ASP A 68 -2.19 -11.22 -19.17
C ASP A 68 -1.04 -10.30 -19.65
#